data_AF-A0A924T9K2-F1
#
_entry.id   AF-A0A924T9K2-F1
#
_cell.length_a   1.000
_cell.length_b   1.000
_cell.length_c   1.000
_cell.angle_alpha   90.00
_cell.angle_beta   90.00
_cell.angle_gamma   90.00
#
_symmetry.space_group_name_H-M   'P 1'
#
loop_
_entity.id
_entity.type
_entity.pdbx_description
1 polymer ?
#
loop_
_entity_poly.entity_id
_entity_poly.type
_entity_poly.pdbx_seq_one_letter_code
_entity_poly.pdbx_strand_id
1 'polypeptide(L)'
;LIPYIEEEKRLQAEAGEDVKAKGKIIIATVKGDVHDIGKNIVTVVLQCNNFDVVNMGVMVPCHEILARAKVEGADIIGLSGLITPSLEEMQYVAGEMQKDDFFRIRKIPLLIGGATTSRVHTAVKIAPHYEGPVVYVPDASRSVSVAQSLLSDNASKYISDLNSDYDKVRFQHANKKQIPMWSLERARANKTPIDWSHYLPPTPKFIGRRLFRNFDLGELAKYIDWGPFFQTWDLAGPFPAILKDEVVGTEAVRVYADGQRMLKRLIEGRWLNASAVVGLYPANTVNNDDIELYTDASRRRVAMVWHGMRQQAEKQVIDGVMRPSRCLADFIAPKSSGVADYIGVFAVTAGLGVEKKETYFTDDHDDYSAIMLKALADRLAEAFAENLHHRVRTDLWGYAPQEALETTELIAEKYRGIRPAPGYPACPDHSVKKDMFDLLGAADIGMTLTESLAMTPAASVSGFYLAHPESTYFNVGKIGDDQLADMVQRRGMETSELRRLVGANL
;
A
#
# COMPACT_ATOMS: atom_id res chain seq x y z
N LEU A 1 5.73 20.26 -18.74
CA LEU A 1 6.52 19.84 -19.93
C LEU A 1 5.70 19.85 -21.22
N ILE A 2 4.40 19.54 -21.12
CA ILE A 2 3.45 19.42 -22.24
C ILE A 2 3.49 20.62 -23.21
N PRO A 3 3.49 21.90 -22.77
CA PRO A 3 3.51 23.04 -23.70
C PRO A 3 4.75 23.08 -24.60
N TYR A 4 5.91 22.63 -24.10
CA TYR A 4 7.14 22.56 -24.90
C TYR A 4 7.08 21.43 -25.92
N ILE A 5 6.49 20.28 -25.56
CA ILE A 5 6.32 19.14 -26.46
C ILE A 5 5.29 19.48 -27.56
N GLU A 6 4.19 20.15 -27.21
CA GLU A 6 3.19 20.60 -28.18
C GLU A 6 3.76 21.65 -29.15
N GLU A 7 4.60 22.55 -28.65
CA GLU A 7 5.30 23.52 -29.49
C GLU A 7 6.33 22.84 -30.41
N GLU A 8 7.09 21.86 -29.90
CA GLU A 8 8.01 21.08 -30.72
C GLU A 8 7.27 20.30 -31.83
N LYS A 9 6.12 19.70 -31.50
CA LYS A 9 5.22 19.05 -32.48
C LYS A 9 4.70 20.05 -33.52
N ARG A 10 4.32 21.26 -33.10
CA ARG A 10 3.87 22.31 -34.01
C ARG A 10 4.97 22.68 -34.99
N LEU A 11 6.20 22.87 -34.49
CA LEU A 11 7.37 23.17 -35.32
C LEU A 11 7.73 22.03 -36.28
N GLN A 12 7.64 20.77 -35.85
CA GLN A 12 7.83 19.58 -36.70
C GLN A 12 6.75 19.50 -37.80
N ALA A 13 5.49 19.82 -37.47
CA ALA A 13 4.40 19.85 -38.44
C ALA A 13 4.61 20.95 -39.49
N GLU A 14 5.06 22.13 -39.05
CA GLU A 14 5.42 23.25 -39.91
C GLU A 14 6.64 22.94 -40.80
N ALA A 15 7.56 22.08 -40.33
CA ALA A 15 8.69 21.55 -41.10
C ALA A 15 8.32 20.41 -42.07
N GLY A 16 7.05 19.98 -42.09
CA GLY A 16 6.56 18.92 -42.98
C GLY A 16 6.90 17.50 -42.52
N GLU A 17 7.28 17.31 -41.25
CA GLU A 17 7.50 15.99 -40.65
C GLU A 17 6.17 15.32 -40.26
N ASP A 18 6.12 13.97 -40.27
CA ASP A 18 4.91 13.23 -39.88
C ASP A 18 4.77 13.22 -38.35
N VAL A 19 3.91 14.10 -37.83
CA VAL A 19 3.75 14.35 -36.38
C VAL A 19 2.75 13.40 -35.71
N LYS A 20 2.57 12.20 -36.25
CA LYS A 20 1.69 11.20 -35.62
C LYS A 20 2.29 10.72 -34.30
N ALA A 21 1.45 10.68 -33.27
CA ALA A 21 1.80 10.03 -32.01
C ALA A 21 2.15 8.56 -32.29
N LYS A 22 3.11 8.02 -31.52
CA LYS A 22 3.56 6.62 -31.67
C LYS A 22 2.48 5.60 -31.28
N GLY A 23 1.46 6.05 -30.59
CA GLY A 23 0.28 5.30 -30.18
C GLY A 23 -0.49 6.06 -29.11
N LYS A 24 -1.75 5.67 -28.89
CA LYS A 24 -2.59 6.19 -27.83
C LYS A 24 -2.75 5.19 -26.69
N ILE A 25 -2.57 5.66 -25.46
CA ILE A 25 -2.60 4.83 -24.25
C ILE A 25 -3.66 5.38 -23.28
N ILE A 26 -4.59 4.52 -22.85
CA ILE A 26 -5.43 4.81 -21.69
C ILE A 26 -4.71 4.34 -20.45
N ILE A 27 -4.56 5.21 -19.44
CA ILE A 27 -4.00 4.82 -18.14
C ILE A 27 -4.96 5.17 -17.00
N ALA A 28 -5.18 4.22 -16.09
CA ALA A 28 -6.10 4.38 -14.97
C ALA A 28 -5.58 3.70 -13.71
N THR A 29 -5.83 4.31 -12.54
CA THR A 29 -5.77 3.57 -11.27
C THR A 29 -7.11 2.85 -11.11
N VAL A 30 -7.05 1.54 -10.86
CA VAL A 30 -8.24 0.68 -10.88
C VAL A 30 -9.25 1.03 -9.79
N LYS A 31 -10.48 0.53 -9.99
CA LYS A 31 -11.61 0.73 -9.08
C LYS A 31 -11.25 0.52 -7.61
N GLY A 32 -11.66 1.47 -6.78
CA GLY A 32 -11.46 1.46 -5.33
C GLY A 32 -10.03 1.74 -4.84
N ASP A 33 -9.06 1.97 -5.73
CA ASP A 33 -7.72 2.44 -5.36
C ASP A 33 -7.53 3.93 -5.70
N VAL A 34 -6.78 4.63 -4.87
CA VAL A 34 -6.69 6.11 -4.84
C VAL A 34 -5.29 6.64 -5.09
N HIS A 35 -4.28 5.77 -5.12
CA HIS A 35 -2.89 6.20 -5.24
C HIS A 35 -2.47 6.26 -6.71
N ASP A 36 -1.81 7.35 -7.09
CA ASP A 36 -1.50 7.62 -8.49
C ASP A 36 -0.15 8.27 -8.76
N ILE A 37 0.72 8.45 -7.74
CA ILE A 37 2.04 9.06 -7.93
C ILE A 37 2.82 8.32 -9.04
N GLY A 38 2.96 7.00 -8.92
CA GLY A 38 3.64 6.18 -9.93
C GLY A 38 2.96 6.23 -11.30
N LYS A 39 1.62 6.24 -11.35
CA LYS A 39 0.84 6.38 -12.60
C LYS A 39 1.13 7.72 -13.29
N ASN A 40 1.21 8.80 -12.53
CA ASN A 40 1.45 10.13 -13.08
C ASN A 40 2.88 10.26 -13.60
N ILE A 41 3.87 9.65 -12.94
CA ILE A 41 5.24 9.53 -13.46
C ILE A 41 5.25 8.76 -14.79
N VAL A 42 4.59 7.60 -14.86
CA VAL A 42 4.47 6.81 -16.11
C VAL A 42 3.81 7.64 -17.22
N THR A 43 2.76 8.40 -16.90
CA THR A 43 2.05 9.27 -17.85
C THR A 43 3.00 10.29 -18.47
N VAL A 44 3.74 11.04 -17.63
CA VAL A 44 4.70 12.05 -18.09
C VAL A 44 5.80 11.41 -18.93
N VAL A 45 6.36 10.28 -18.47
CA VAL A 45 7.44 9.58 -19.18
C VAL A 45 6.99 9.09 -20.57
N LEU A 46 5.77 8.57 -20.70
CA LEU A 46 5.20 8.16 -21.98
C LEU A 46 4.93 9.36 -22.90
N GLN A 47 4.39 10.46 -22.38
CA GLN A 47 4.18 11.69 -23.14
C GLN A 47 5.50 12.30 -23.67
N CYS A 48 6.55 12.29 -22.85
CA CYS A 48 7.92 12.67 -23.26
C CYS A 48 8.46 11.82 -24.42
N ASN A 49 7.89 10.63 -24.66
CA ASN A 49 8.29 9.72 -25.72
C ASN A 49 7.35 9.73 -26.93
N ASN A 50 6.52 10.78 -27.05
CA ASN A 50 5.56 11.02 -28.13
C ASN A 50 4.40 10.01 -28.19
N PHE A 51 3.99 9.47 -27.03
CA PHE A 51 2.70 8.79 -26.90
C PHE A 51 1.60 9.80 -26.56
N ASP A 52 0.41 9.57 -27.09
CA ASP A 52 -0.80 10.25 -26.61
C ASP A 52 -1.33 9.46 -25.40
N VAL A 53 -1.46 10.11 -24.24
CA VAL A 53 -1.81 9.42 -23.00
C VAL A 53 -3.03 10.08 -22.38
N VAL A 54 -4.10 9.31 -22.26
CA VAL A 54 -5.33 9.73 -21.57
C VAL A 54 -5.30 9.13 -20.17
N ASN A 55 -4.98 9.98 -19.19
CA ASN A 55 -4.99 9.64 -17.78
C ASN A 55 -6.39 9.81 -17.20
N MET A 56 -7.03 8.69 -16.84
CA MET A 56 -8.41 8.68 -16.33
C MET A 56 -8.51 8.98 -14.83
N GLY A 57 -7.38 9.20 -14.15
CA GLY A 57 -7.37 9.44 -12.70
C GLY A 57 -7.46 8.14 -11.90
N VAL A 58 -8.19 8.19 -10.78
CA VAL A 58 -8.24 7.13 -9.76
C VAL A 58 -9.64 6.60 -9.52
N MET A 59 -9.73 5.43 -8.89
CA MET A 59 -10.98 4.71 -8.63
C MET A 59 -11.82 4.47 -9.89
N VAL A 60 -11.19 4.25 -11.04
CA VAL A 60 -11.90 4.20 -12.33
C VAL A 60 -12.54 2.81 -12.53
N PRO A 61 -13.87 2.72 -12.71
CA PRO A 61 -14.54 1.44 -12.97
C PRO A 61 -14.11 0.80 -14.30
N CYS A 62 -14.04 -0.53 -14.35
CA CYS A 62 -13.67 -1.27 -15.56
C CYS A 62 -14.47 -0.84 -16.80
N HIS A 63 -15.80 -0.73 -16.69
CA HIS A 63 -16.65 -0.36 -17.82
C HIS A 63 -16.32 1.04 -18.38
N GLU A 64 -15.90 1.99 -17.54
CA GLU A 64 -15.48 3.32 -17.98
C GLU A 64 -14.12 3.27 -18.69
N ILE A 65 -13.16 2.48 -18.16
CA ILE A 65 -11.85 2.27 -18.79
C ILE A 65 -12.03 1.74 -20.21
N LEU A 66 -12.84 0.68 -20.36
CA LEU A 66 -13.09 0.06 -21.65
C LEU A 66 -13.89 0.99 -22.58
N ALA A 67 -14.91 1.68 -22.07
CA ALA A 67 -15.67 2.64 -22.88
C ALA A 67 -14.77 3.77 -23.40
N ARG A 68 -13.93 4.35 -22.53
CA ARG A 68 -12.98 5.40 -22.91
C ARG A 68 -11.96 4.89 -23.92
N ALA A 69 -11.41 3.69 -23.74
CA ALA A 69 -10.48 3.09 -24.70
C ALA A 69 -11.08 2.94 -26.11
N LYS A 70 -12.38 2.62 -26.21
CA LYS A 70 -13.09 2.58 -27.51
C LYS A 70 -13.28 3.96 -28.12
N VAL A 71 -13.76 4.93 -27.33
CA VAL A 71 -14.00 6.30 -27.78
C VAL A 71 -12.72 6.96 -28.29
N GLU A 72 -11.63 6.74 -27.57
CA GLU A 72 -10.34 7.35 -27.89
C GLU A 72 -9.58 6.61 -28.99
N GLY A 73 -9.97 5.37 -29.30
CA GLY A 73 -9.24 4.50 -30.24
C GLY A 73 -7.88 4.08 -29.68
N ALA A 74 -7.85 3.65 -28.42
CA ALA A 74 -6.61 3.33 -27.73
C ALA A 74 -5.90 2.10 -28.31
N ASP A 75 -4.57 2.19 -28.39
CA ASP A 75 -3.70 1.10 -28.80
C ASP A 75 -3.26 0.26 -27.61
N ILE A 76 -3.19 0.82 -26.40
CA ILE A 76 -2.78 0.14 -25.16
C ILE A 76 -3.67 0.61 -23.98
N ILE A 77 -3.97 -0.30 -23.05
CA ILE A 77 -4.55 0.03 -21.74
C ILE A 77 -3.51 -0.24 -20.65
N GLY A 78 -3.30 0.71 -19.75
CA GLY A 78 -2.44 0.58 -18.57
C GLY A 78 -3.22 0.69 -17.27
N LEU A 79 -3.02 -0.27 -16.36
CA LEU A 79 -3.65 -0.32 -15.06
C LEU A 79 -2.63 -0.13 -13.93
N SER A 80 -2.99 0.70 -12.96
CA SER A 80 -2.20 0.95 -11.74
C SER A 80 -2.95 0.51 -10.49
N GLY A 81 -2.23 -0.04 -9.50
CA GLY A 81 -2.76 -0.41 -8.19
C GLY A 81 -1.68 -0.47 -7.10
N LEU A 82 -2.03 -0.02 -5.90
CA LEU A 82 -1.19 0.01 -4.71
C LEU A 82 -1.57 -1.07 -3.68
N ILE A 83 -2.86 -1.37 -3.51
CA ILE A 83 -3.33 -2.32 -2.48
C ILE A 83 -3.64 -3.70 -3.05
N THR A 84 -3.71 -4.73 -2.20
CA THR A 84 -3.91 -6.11 -2.67
C THR A 84 -5.27 -6.34 -3.34
N PRO A 85 -6.39 -5.70 -2.95
CA PRO A 85 -7.65 -5.79 -3.69
C PRO A 85 -7.57 -5.31 -5.14
N SER A 86 -6.64 -4.40 -5.45
CA SER A 86 -6.45 -3.87 -6.81
C SER A 86 -6.02 -4.94 -7.81
N LEU A 87 -5.40 -6.04 -7.34
CA LEU A 87 -5.01 -7.16 -8.20
C LEU A 87 -6.22 -7.93 -8.75
N GLU A 88 -7.28 -8.08 -7.94
CA GLU A 88 -8.52 -8.72 -8.38
C GLU A 88 -9.23 -7.86 -9.44
N GLU A 89 -9.24 -6.54 -9.25
CA GLU A 89 -9.79 -5.60 -10.24
C GLU A 89 -9.01 -5.66 -11.57
N MET A 90 -7.69 -5.79 -11.55
CA MET A 90 -6.89 -5.96 -12.78
C MET A 90 -7.21 -7.29 -13.49
N GLN A 91 -7.38 -8.37 -12.74
CA GLN A 91 -7.84 -9.66 -13.29
C GLN A 91 -9.24 -9.55 -13.89
N TYR A 92 -10.15 -8.82 -13.22
CA TYR A 92 -11.49 -8.55 -13.70
C TYR A 92 -11.46 -7.77 -15.02
N VAL A 93 -10.66 -6.70 -15.12
CA VAL A 93 -10.49 -5.94 -16.38
C VAL A 93 -9.99 -6.83 -17.51
N ALA A 94 -8.98 -7.69 -17.26
CA ALA A 94 -8.50 -8.64 -18.27
C ALA A 94 -9.62 -9.58 -18.75
N GLY A 95 -10.43 -10.10 -17.83
CA GLY A 95 -11.58 -10.94 -18.16
C GLY A 95 -12.68 -10.21 -18.96
N GLU A 96 -12.95 -8.94 -18.66
CA GLU A 96 -13.91 -8.12 -19.42
C GLU A 96 -13.36 -7.74 -20.80
N MET A 97 -12.06 -7.45 -20.94
CA MET A 97 -11.42 -7.27 -22.24
C MET A 97 -11.53 -8.52 -23.12
N GLN A 98 -11.46 -9.73 -22.54
CA GLN A 98 -11.65 -10.97 -23.28
C GLN A 98 -13.09 -11.15 -23.79
N LYS A 99 -14.09 -10.70 -23.03
CA LYS A 99 -15.51 -10.84 -23.42
C LYS A 99 -15.91 -9.88 -24.55
N ASP A 100 -15.13 -8.84 -24.77
CA ASP A 100 -15.47 -7.75 -25.68
C ASP A 100 -14.65 -7.84 -26.97
N ASP A 101 -15.35 -8.04 -28.08
CA ASP A 101 -14.76 -8.26 -29.41
C ASP A 101 -13.82 -7.14 -29.85
N PHE A 102 -14.05 -5.89 -29.41
CA PHE A 102 -13.18 -4.78 -29.76
C PHE A 102 -11.75 -5.00 -29.26
N PHE A 103 -11.58 -5.45 -28.02
CA PHE A 103 -10.27 -5.69 -27.42
C PHE A 103 -9.72 -7.03 -27.87
N ARG A 104 -10.54 -8.09 -27.79
CA ARG A 104 -10.14 -9.47 -28.12
C ARG A 104 -9.63 -9.61 -29.55
N ILE A 105 -10.38 -9.13 -30.55
CA ILE A 105 -10.00 -9.28 -31.97
C ILE A 105 -8.76 -8.44 -32.30
N ARG A 106 -8.68 -7.22 -31.75
CA ARG A 106 -7.53 -6.32 -31.97
C ARG A 106 -6.31 -6.69 -31.12
N LYS A 107 -6.49 -7.56 -30.12
CA LYS A 107 -5.48 -7.95 -29.13
C LYS A 107 -4.79 -6.74 -28.51
N ILE A 108 -5.58 -5.74 -28.13
CA ILE A 108 -5.08 -4.52 -27.48
C ILE A 108 -4.27 -4.92 -26.24
N PRO A 109 -2.98 -4.54 -26.13
CA PRO A 109 -2.17 -4.87 -24.97
C PRO A 109 -2.68 -4.27 -23.68
N LEU A 110 -2.55 -5.04 -22.60
CA LEU A 110 -2.85 -4.65 -21.23
C LEU A 110 -1.56 -4.57 -20.41
N LEU A 111 -1.17 -3.37 -20.00
CA LEU A 111 -0.04 -3.13 -19.09
C LEU A 111 -0.52 -3.15 -17.64
N ILE A 112 0.21 -3.87 -16.80
CA ILE A 112 -0.05 -4.03 -15.37
C ILE A 112 1.13 -3.45 -14.58
N GLY A 113 0.87 -2.49 -13.71
CA GLY A 113 1.89 -1.89 -12.85
C GLY A 113 1.35 -1.40 -11.50
N GLY A 114 2.25 -0.92 -10.64
CA GLY A 114 1.95 -0.46 -9.28
C GLY A 114 2.49 -1.40 -8.19
N ALA A 115 2.51 -0.94 -6.94
CA ALA A 115 3.32 -1.53 -5.87
C ALA A 115 2.98 -3.00 -5.52
N THR A 116 1.71 -3.41 -5.64
CA THR A 116 1.29 -4.79 -5.37
C THR A 116 1.45 -5.73 -6.55
N THR A 117 1.71 -5.20 -7.74
CA THR A 117 1.85 -5.99 -8.96
C THR A 117 3.22 -6.66 -9.04
N SER A 118 3.28 -7.80 -9.72
CA SER A 118 4.55 -8.51 -9.94
C SER A 118 4.47 -9.38 -11.18
N ARG A 119 5.63 -9.66 -11.78
CA ARG A 119 5.76 -10.58 -12.91
C ARG A 119 5.10 -11.93 -12.65
N VAL A 120 5.29 -12.49 -11.44
CA VAL A 120 4.71 -13.79 -11.06
C VAL A 120 3.19 -13.71 -10.97
N HIS A 121 2.66 -12.69 -10.28
CA HIS A 121 1.21 -12.54 -10.14
C HIS A 121 0.54 -12.31 -11.50
N THR A 122 1.08 -11.42 -12.33
CA THR A 122 0.55 -11.15 -13.67
C THR A 122 0.54 -12.41 -14.53
N ALA A 123 1.64 -13.17 -14.56
CA ALA A 123 1.72 -14.40 -15.38
C ALA A 123 0.77 -15.52 -14.91
N VAL A 124 0.52 -15.63 -13.60
CA VAL A 124 -0.24 -16.74 -13.00
C VAL A 124 -1.73 -16.41 -12.85
N LYS A 125 -2.09 -15.15 -12.57
CA LYS A 125 -3.44 -14.77 -12.14
C LYS A 125 -4.15 -13.78 -13.07
N ILE A 126 -3.44 -12.99 -13.88
CA ILE A 126 -4.07 -11.98 -14.75
C ILE A 126 -4.02 -12.43 -16.21
N ALA A 127 -2.83 -12.71 -16.74
CA ALA A 127 -2.61 -13.10 -18.13
C ALA A 127 -3.49 -14.26 -18.63
N PRO A 128 -3.81 -15.30 -17.84
CA PRO A 128 -4.70 -16.37 -18.30
C PRO A 128 -6.14 -15.95 -18.64
N HIS A 129 -6.56 -14.74 -18.24
CA HIS A 129 -7.92 -14.24 -18.44
C HIS A 129 -8.11 -13.47 -19.74
N TYR A 130 -7.04 -13.23 -20.52
CA TYR A 130 -7.09 -12.46 -21.76
C TYR A 130 -6.13 -13.02 -22.81
N GLU A 131 -6.60 -13.20 -24.05
CA GLU A 131 -5.81 -13.78 -25.15
C GLU A 131 -4.88 -12.77 -25.84
N GLY A 132 -5.08 -11.48 -25.61
CA GLY A 132 -4.16 -10.43 -26.02
C GLY A 132 -2.94 -10.32 -25.08
N PRO A 133 -1.94 -9.49 -25.42
CA PRO A 133 -0.74 -9.34 -24.61
C PRO A 133 -1.06 -8.73 -23.25
N VAL A 134 -0.69 -9.41 -22.16
CA VAL A 134 -0.74 -8.87 -20.80
C VAL A 134 0.69 -8.76 -20.29
N VAL A 135 1.14 -7.55 -19.95
CA VAL A 135 2.54 -7.28 -19.62
C VAL A 135 2.66 -6.60 -18.26
N TYR A 136 3.40 -7.23 -17.35
CA TYR A 136 3.88 -6.56 -16.14
C TYR A 136 5.00 -5.57 -16.48
N VAL A 137 4.85 -4.33 -16.01
CA VAL A 137 5.85 -3.26 -16.17
C VAL A 137 6.31 -2.82 -14.78
N PRO A 138 7.59 -3.01 -14.42
CA PRO A 138 8.06 -2.79 -13.05
C PRO A 138 8.19 -1.31 -12.66
N ASP A 139 8.47 -0.42 -13.62
CA ASP A 139 8.77 0.98 -13.37
C ASP A 139 8.48 1.85 -14.63
N ALA A 140 8.51 3.16 -14.44
CA ALA A 140 8.22 4.12 -15.51
C ALA A 140 9.27 4.09 -16.63
N SER A 141 10.55 3.86 -16.33
CA SER A 141 11.61 3.79 -17.34
C SER A 141 11.37 2.67 -18.35
N ARG A 142 10.84 1.53 -17.88
CA ARG A 142 10.53 0.38 -18.72
C ARG A 142 9.26 0.56 -19.55
N SER A 143 8.30 1.37 -19.07
CA SER A 143 7.00 1.56 -19.74
C SER A 143 7.13 1.98 -21.20
N VAL A 144 8.08 2.87 -21.52
CA VAL A 144 8.34 3.36 -22.89
C VAL A 144 8.79 2.24 -23.81
N SER A 145 9.83 1.50 -23.40
CA SER A 145 10.40 0.41 -24.21
C SER A 145 9.38 -0.71 -24.45
N VAL A 146 8.56 -1.01 -23.45
CA VAL A 146 7.47 -1.99 -23.57
C VAL A 146 6.42 -1.50 -24.56
N ALA A 147 5.93 -0.26 -24.41
CA ALA A 147 4.93 0.31 -25.32
C ALA A 147 5.43 0.37 -26.77
N GLN A 148 6.68 0.81 -26.98
CA GLN A 148 7.30 0.84 -28.31
C GLN A 148 7.43 -0.55 -28.92
N SER A 149 7.84 -1.55 -28.12
CA SER A 149 7.96 -2.93 -28.61
C SER A 149 6.62 -3.50 -29.05
N LEU A 150 5.55 -3.24 -28.28
CA LEU A 150 4.20 -3.71 -28.55
C LEU A 150 3.56 -3.07 -29.79
N LEU A 151 3.97 -1.86 -30.17
CA LEU A 151 3.45 -1.14 -31.35
C LEU A 151 4.41 -1.17 -32.55
N SER A 152 5.52 -1.89 -32.46
CA SER A 152 6.49 -2.00 -33.54
C SER A 152 6.16 -3.12 -34.53
N ASP A 153 6.81 -3.12 -35.69
CA ASP A 153 6.74 -4.23 -36.67
C ASP A 153 7.22 -5.58 -36.08
N ASN A 154 8.02 -5.54 -35.00
CA ASN A 154 8.52 -6.72 -34.30
C ASN A 154 7.64 -7.14 -33.10
N ALA A 155 6.45 -6.56 -32.93
CA ALA A 155 5.55 -6.85 -31.81
C ALA A 155 5.26 -8.35 -31.66
N SER A 156 5.04 -9.06 -32.77
CA SER A 156 4.78 -10.51 -32.75
C SER A 156 5.92 -11.31 -32.08
N LYS A 157 7.18 -10.92 -32.32
CA LYS A 157 8.33 -11.57 -31.69
C LYS A 157 8.38 -11.26 -30.20
N TYR A 158 8.21 -9.99 -29.83
CA TYR A 158 8.17 -9.57 -28.42
C TYR A 158 7.08 -10.31 -27.63
N ILE A 159 5.87 -10.41 -28.19
CA ILE A 159 4.73 -11.12 -27.58
C ILE A 159 5.03 -12.61 -27.44
N SER A 160 5.67 -13.23 -28.44
CA SER A 160 6.09 -14.64 -28.38
C SER A 160 7.11 -14.88 -27.25
N ASP A 161 8.12 -14.01 -27.15
CA ASP A 161 9.15 -14.10 -26.12
C ASP A 161 8.55 -13.90 -24.71
N LEU A 162 7.63 -12.93 -24.57
CA LEU A 162 6.88 -12.69 -23.33
C LEU A 162 6.04 -13.90 -22.92
N ASN A 163 5.29 -14.50 -23.85
CA ASN A 163 4.45 -15.65 -23.55
C ASN A 163 5.29 -16.86 -23.13
N SER A 164 6.42 -17.10 -23.81
CA SER A 164 7.39 -18.13 -23.43
C SER A 164 7.96 -17.90 -22.02
N ASP A 165 8.25 -16.64 -21.69
CA ASP A 165 8.68 -16.25 -20.36
C ASP A 165 7.61 -16.53 -19.30
N TYR A 166 6.35 -16.18 -19.59
CA TYR A 166 5.23 -16.39 -18.66
C TYR A 166 4.88 -17.88 -18.49
N ASP A 167 5.01 -18.68 -19.54
CA ASP A 167 4.91 -20.14 -19.44
C ASP A 167 5.97 -20.72 -18.51
N LYS A 168 7.22 -20.26 -18.62
CA LYS A 168 8.30 -20.66 -17.69
C LYS A 168 7.97 -20.24 -16.26
N VAL A 169 7.49 -19.01 -16.05
CA VAL A 169 7.10 -18.52 -14.72
C VAL A 169 5.96 -19.36 -14.14
N ARG A 170 4.92 -19.66 -14.92
CA ARG A 170 3.81 -20.52 -14.51
C ARG A 170 4.28 -21.93 -14.16
N PHE A 171 5.13 -22.52 -15.00
CA PHE A 171 5.71 -23.83 -14.75
C PHE A 171 6.56 -23.86 -13.48
N GLN A 172 7.43 -22.88 -13.28
CA GLN A 172 8.25 -22.75 -12.07
C GLN A 172 7.38 -22.55 -10.81
N HIS A 173 6.33 -21.73 -10.92
CA HIS A 173 5.40 -21.49 -9.82
C HIS A 173 4.62 -22.75 -9.45
N ALA A 174 4.11 -23.49 -10.44
CA ALA A 174 3.39 -24.74 -10.24
C ALA A 174 4.28 -25.85 -9.64
N ASN A 175 5.56 -25.89 -10.02
CA ASN A 175 6.53 -26.87 -9.51
C ASN A 175 7.25 -26.41 -8.23
N LYS A 176 6.90 -25.24 -7.68
CA LYS A 176 7.49 -24.77 -6.43
C LYS A 176 7.13 -25.76 -5.32
N LYS A 177 8.16 -26.28 -4.64
CA LYS A 177 7.96 -27.18 -3.50
C LYS A 177 7.08 -26.48 -2.47
N GLN A 178 5.88 -27.01 -2.26
CA GLN A 178 4.97 -26.49 -1.26
C GLN A 178 5.62 -26.64 0.11
N ILE A 179 5.66 -25.54 0.86
CA ILE A 179 6.09 -25.60 2.25
C ILE A 179 5.01 -26.41 2.98
N PRO A 180 5.35 -27.52 3.65
CA PRO A 180 4.38 -28.27 4.41
C PRO A 180 3.64 -27.34 5.37
N MET A 181 2.32 -27.44 5.42
CA MET A 181 1.52 -26.66 6.36
C MET A 181 1.13 -27.54 7.54
N TRP A 182 1.21 -26.97 8.73
CA TRP A 182 0.64 -27.54 9.93
C TRP A 182 -0.86 -27.27 9.98
N SER A 183 -1.61 -28.18 10.61
CA SER A 183 -3.00 -27.89 10.97
C SER A 183 -3.07 -26.66 11.86
N LEU A 184 -4.19 -25.95 11.81
CA LEU A 184 -4.45 -24.78 12.64
C LEU A 184 -4.28 -25.11 14.13
N GLU A 185 -4.75 -26.29 14.56
CA GLU A 185 -4.58 -26.77 15.93
C GLU A 185 -3.11 -26.89 16.33
N ARG A 186 -2.28 -27.52 15.48
CA ARG A 186 -0.83 -27.64 15.72
C ARG A 186 -0.15 -26.28 15.72
N ALA A 187 -0.54 -25.37 14.82
CA ALA A 187 -0.02 -24.01 14.80
C ALA A 187 -0.41 -23.24 16.08
N ARG A 188 -1.65 -23.39 16.56
CA ARG A 188 -2.14 -22.81 17.82
C ARG A 188 -1.48 -23.43 19.06
N ALA A 189 -1.01 -24.66 19.00
CA ALA A 189 -0.22 -25.26 20.07
C ALA A 189 1.22 -24.69 20.12
N ASN A 190 1.74 -24.19 19.00
CA ASN A 190 3.08 -23.61 18.87
C ASN A 190 3.05 -22.07 18.81
N LYS A 191 2.29 -21.41 19.68
CA LYS A 191 2.24 -19.93 19.75
C LYS A 191 3.57 -19.34 20.19
N THR A 192 3.70 -18.02 20.09
CA THR A 192 4.77 -17.31 20.78
C THR A 192 4.65 -17.55 22.29
N PRO A 193 5.67 -18.13 22.95
CA PRO A 193 5.57 -18.55 24.34
C PRO A 193 5.84 -17.37 25.29
N ILE A 194 4.78 -16.61 25.60
CA ILE A 194 4.84 -15.49 26.54
C ILE A 194 4.36 -15.93 27.91
N ASP A 195 5.18 -15.72 28.93
CA ASP A 195 4.81 -15.98 30.33
C ASP A 195 4.04 -14.79 30.93
N TRP A 196 2.71 -14.85 30.78
CA TRP A 196 1.81 -13.83 31.29
C TRP A 196 1.74 -13.76 32.82
N SER A 197 2.21 -14.77 33.55
CA SER A 197 2.22 -14.74 35.01
C SER A 197 3.32 -13.84 35.59
N HIS A 198 4.36 -13.59 34.79
CA HIS A 198 5.52 -12.78 35.16
C HIS A 198 5.63 -11.46 34.37
N TYR A 199 4.68 -11.19 33.47
CA TYR A 199 4.62 -9.94 32.71
C TYR A 199 3.37 -9.14 33.09
N LEU A 200 3.59 -7.89 33.53
CA LEU A 200 2.52 -6.92 33.76
C LEU A 200 2.44 -5.96 32.55
N PRO A 201 1.39 -6.03 31.73
CA PRO A 201 1.24 -5.10 30.62
C PRO A 201 1.11 -3.65 31.11
N PRO A 202 1.75 -2.69 30.41
CA PRO A 202 1.68 -1.29 30.81
C PRO A 202 0.26 -0.76 30.66
N THR A 203 -0.27 -0.12 31.71
CA THR A 203 -1.58 0.53 31.65
C THR A 203 -1.46 1.92 31.00
N PRO A 204 -2.26 2.24 29.97
CA PRO A 204 -2.23 3.54 29.32
C PRO A 204 -2.73 4.65 30.25
N LYS A 205 -2.31 5.91 30.01
CA LYS A 205 -2.73 7.06 30.83
C LYS A 205 -4.20 7.44 30.63
N PHE A 206 -4.87 6.92 29.60
CA PHE A 206 -6.30 7.06 29.39
C PHE A 206 -6.87 5.87 28.61
N ILE A 207 -8.19 5.70 28.70
CA ILE A 207 -8.97 4.77 27.88
C ILE A 207 -9.91 5.60 27.00
N GLY A 208 -10.12 5.14 25.76
CA GLY A 208 -10.98 5.79 24.78
C GLY A 208 -10.18 6.54 23.73
N ARG A 209 -10.83 7.48 23.03
CA ARG A 209 -10.27 8.19 21.86
C ARG A 209 -9.79 9.61 22.18
N ARG A 210 -8.75 10.07 21.49
CA ARG A 210 -8.27 11.45 21.46
C ARG A 210 -8.06 11.91 20.02
N LEU A 211 -8.47 13.15 19.75
CA LEU A 211 -8.37 13.80 18.45
C LEU A 211 -7.24 14.82 18.44
N PHE A 212 -6.51 14.87 17.34
CA PHE A 212 -5.53 15.91 17.01
C PHE A 212 -5.92 16.50 15.66
N ARG A 213 -6.25 17.79 15.62
CA ARG A 213 -6.62 18.48 14.38
C ARG A 213 -5.61 19.58 14.11
N ASN A 214 -5.36 19.84 12.83
CA ASN A 214 -4.43 20.88 12.38
C ASN A 214 -3.06 20.78 13.07
N PHE A 215 -2.54 19.55 13.11
CA PHE A 215 -1.24 19.27 13.71
C PHE A 215 -0.15 20.02 12.95
N ASP A 216 0.85 20.52 13.69
CA ASP A 216 1.91 21.34 13.10
C ASP A 216 2.77 20.52 12.14
N LEU A 217 2.73 20.88 10.86
CA LEU A 217 3.53 20.25 9.81
C LEU A 217 5.04 20.46 10.04
N GLY A 218 5.44 21.54 10.73
CA GLY A 218 6.83 21.78 11.11
C GLY A 218 7.35 20.76 12.13
N GLU A 219 6.49 20.27 13.02
CA GLU A 219 6.83 19.17 13.93
C GLU A 219 6.92 17.84 13.18
N LEU A 220 6.00 17.58 12.24
CA LEU A 220 6.04 16.38 11.41
C LEU A 220 7.28 16.31 10.52
N ALA A 221 7.73 17.45 9.98
CA ALA A 221 8.90 17.51 9.11
C ALA A 221 10.18 16.93 9.75
N LYS A 222 10.29 16.94 11.08
CA LYS A 222 11.42 16.37 11.84
C LYS A 222 11.47 14.83 11.82
N TYR A 223 10.34 14.19 11.53
CA TYR A 223 10.15 12.73 11.52
C TYR A 223 10.16 12.14 10.10
N ILE A 224 10.43 12.94 9.07
CA ILE A 224 10.44 12.45 7.68
C ILE A 224 11.59 11.46 7.46
N ASP A 225 11.24 10.26 7.00
CA ASP A 225 12.15 9.37 6.29
C ASP A 225 12.20 9.78 4.81
N TRP A 226 13.36 10.33 4.41
CA TRP A 226 13.63 10.77 3.04
C TRP A 226 14.01 9.62 2.10
N GLY A 227 14.31 8.41 2.61
CA GLY A 227 14.65 7.26 1.76
C GLY A 227 13.58 6.99 0.70
N PRO A 228 12.31 6.78 1.08
CA PRO A 228 11.26 6.53 0.09
C PRO A 228 10.85 7.76 -0.74
N PHE A 229 11.22 8.98 -0.31
CA PHE A 229 11.10 10.17 -1.17
C PHE A 229 11.97 10.02 -2.42
N PHE A 230 13.23 9.60 -2.29
CA PHE A 230 14.10 9.37 -3.46
C PHE A 230 13.63 8.21 -4.32
N GLN A 231 13.11 7.13 -3.70
CA GLN A 231 12.54 6.01 -4.44
C GLN A 231 11.35 6.44 -5.31
N THR A 232 10.54 7.39 -4.84
CA THR A 232 9.44 7.97 -5.62
C THR A 232 9.95 8.64 -6.90
N TRP A 233 11.16 9.19 -6.87
CA TRP A 233 11.84 9.83 -8.01
C TRP A 233 12.73 8.87 -8.81
N ASP A 234 12.62 7.56 -8.58
CA ASP A 234 13.45 6.50 -9.21
C ASP A 234 14.96 6.69 -8.97
N LEU A 235 15.31 7.28 -7.81
CA LEU A 235 16.70 7.47 -7.37
C LEU A 235 17.04 6.44 -6.29
N ALA A 236 17.84 5.44 -6.66
CA ALA A 236 18.22 4.35 -5.78
C ALA A 236 19.40 4.73 -4.88
N GLY A 237 19.22 4.55 -3.57
CA GLY A 237 20.30 4.71 -2.58
C GLY A 237 19.76 5.08 -1.20
N PRO A 238 20.47 4.74 -0.11
CA PRO A 238 20.04 5.12 1.24
C PRO A 238 20.30 6.61 1.51
N PHE A 239 19.35 7.30 2.12
CA PHE A 239 19.56 8.66 2.61
C PHE A 239 20.33 8.63 3.95
N PRO A 240 21.30 9.54 4.21
CA PRO A 240 21.76 10.64 3.37
C PRO A 240 22.88 10.28 2.39
N ALA A 241 23.33 9.03 2.33
CA ALA A 241 24.47 8.61 1.50
C ALA A 241 24.23 8.85 -0.01
N ILE A 242 22.98 8.73 -0.47
CA ILE A 242 22.58 9.01 -1.87
C ILE A 242 22.98 10.41 -2.35
N LEU A 243 23.09 11.39 -1.45
CA LEU A 243 23.50 12.76 -1.79
C LEU A 243 24.97 12.87 -2.24
N LYS A 244 25.78 11.84 -1.96
CA LYS A 244 27.20 11.76 -2.31
C LYS A 244 27.47 10.68 -3.37
N ASP A 245 26.42 10.06 -3.92
CA ASP A 245 26.55 9.03 -4.93
C ASP A 245 27.19 9.59 -6.22
N GLU A 246 28.11 8.84 -6.83
CA GLU A 246 28.87 9.29 -8.00
C GLU A 246 28.01 9.38 -9.28
N VAL A 247 26.92 8.62 -9.36
CA VAL A 247 26.06 8.54 -10.54
C VAL A 247 24.84 9.42 -10.38
N VAL A 248 24.11 9.27 -9.26
CA VAL A 248 22.82 9.93 -9.05
C VAL A 248 22.88 11.10 -8.05
N GLY A 249 24.01 11.31 -7.37
CA GLY A 249 24.11 12.27 -6.27
C GLY A 249 23.79 13.71 -6.66
N THR A 250 24.19 14.14 -7.86
CA THR A 250 23.87 15.48 -8.37
C THR A 250 22.36 15.71 -8.47
N GLU A 251 21.62 14.77 -9.07
CA GLU A 251 20.16 14.88 -9.19
C GLU A 251 19.47 14.66 -7.84
N ALA A 252 20.01 13.78 -6.98
CA ALA A 252 19.51 13.59 -5.62
C ALA A 252 19.61 14.89 -4.80
N VAL A 253 20.73 15.61 -4.87
CA VAL A 253 20.88 16.92 -4.21
C VAL A 253 19.88 17.94 -4.75
N ARG A 254 19.65 17.96 -6.07
CA ARG A 254 18.72 18.88 -6.71
C ARG A 254 17.28 18.62 -6.28
N VAL A 255 16.78 17.40 -6.43
CA VAL A 255 15.40 17.04 -6.09
C VAL A 255 15.15 17.17 -4.59
N TYR A 256 16.15 16.89 -3.75
CA TYR A 256 16.08 17.11 -2.31
C TYR A 256 15.96 18.60 -1.98
N ALA A 257 16.77 19.46 -2.61
CA ALA A 257 16.69 20.90 -2.41
C ALA A 257 15.33 21.45 -2.86
N ASP A 258 14.77 20.93 -3.95
CA ASP A 258 13.44 21.30 -4.45
C ASP A 258 12.34 20.85 -3.48
N GLY A 259 12.41 19.61 -3.00
CA GLY A 259 11.52 19.07 -1.99
C GLY A 259 11.56 19.85 -0.68
N GLN A 260 12.75 20.24 -0.21
CA GLN A 260 12.92 21.11 0.96
C GLN A 260 12.31 22.50 0.75
N ARG A 261 12.49 23.12 -0.43
CA ARG A 261 11.87 24.42 -0.75
C ARG A 261 10.35 24.32 -0.80
N MET A 262 9.81 23.27 -1.42
CA MET A 262 8.36 23.06 -1.46
C MET A 262 7.79 22.74 -0.07
N LEU A 263 8.48 21.91 0.72
CA LEU A 263 8.10 21.61 2.10
C LEU A 263 8.03 22.88 2.95
N LYS A 264 9.02 23.77 2.81
CA LYS A 264 8.98 25.08 3.48
C LYS A 264 7.75 25.89 3.06
N ARG A 265 7.49 26.03 1.75
CA ARG A 265 6.34 26.79 1.22
C ARG A 265 5.00 26.20 1.66
N LEU A 266 4.85 24.87 1.66
CA LEU A 266 3.60 24.21 2.03
C LEU A 266 3.31 24.35 3.54
N ILE A 267 4.35 24.36 4.38
CA ILE A 267 4.23 24.60 5.83
C ILE A 267 3.86 26.06 6.09
N GLU A 268 4.65 27.01 5.57
CA GLU A 268 4.43 28.46 5.76
C GLU A 268 3.07 28.90 5.20
N GLY A 269 2.70 28.36 4.04
CA GLY A 269 1.44 28.65 3.37
C GLY A 269 0.25 27.83 3.87
N ARG A 270 0.45 26.90 4.81
CA ARG A 270 -0.58 25.98 5.33
C ARG A 270 -1.40 25.32 4.23
N TRP A 271 -0.72 24.78 3.22
CA TRP A 271 -1.36 24.19 2.05
C TRP A 271 -2.13 22.91 2.40
N LEU A 272 -1.63 22.18 3.40
CA LEU A 272 -2.18 20.92 3.87
C LEU A 272 -2.56 21.03 5.35
N ASN A 273 -3.55 20.24 5.77
CA ASN A 273 -3.85 20.05 7.18
C ASN A 273 -3.55 18.60 7.58
N ALA A 274 -2.83 18.42 8.69
CA ALA A 274 -2.63 17.12 9.29
C ALA A 274 -3.62 16.90 10.44
N SER A 275 -4.30 15.75 10.44
CA SER A 275 -5.19 15.35 11.53
C SER A 275 -5.00 13.88 11.89
N ALA A 276 -5.23 13.55 13.15
CA ALA A 276 -5.09 12.21 13.67
C ALA A 276 -6.10 11.90 14.76
N VAL A 277 -6.41 10.62 14.89
CA VAL A 277 -7.18 10.06 15.98
C VAL A 277 -6.42 8.85 16.52
N VAL A 278 -6.33 8.77 17.84
CA VAL A 278 -5.76 7.62 18.53
C VAL A 278 -6.74 7.16 19.59
N GLY A 279 -6.91 5.85 19.71
CA GLY A 279 -7.65 5.20 20.77
C GLY A 279 -6.75 4.23 21.53
N LEU A 280 -6.89 4.21 22.85
CA LEU A 280 -6.26 3.20 23.72
C LEU A 280 -7.38 2.46 24.44
N TYR A 281 -7.43 1.14 24.29
CA TYR A 281 -8.53 0.32 24.78
C TYR A 281 -8.01 -0.86 25.60
N PRO A 282 -8.68 -1.23 26.70
CA PRO A 282 -8.50 -2.53 27.31
C PRO A 282 -8.73 -3.61 26.25
N ALA A 283 -7.86 -4.59 26.20
CA ALA A 283 -7.95 -5.68 25.23
C ALA A 283 -7.49 -7.01 25.82
N ASN A 284 -8.01 -8.10 25.29
CA ASN A 284 -7.53 -9.45 25.58
C ASN A 284 -7.67 -10.33 24.35
N THR A 285 -6.76 -11.31 24.24
CA THR A 285 -6.87 -12.35 23.22
C THR A 285 -7.96 -13.35 23.59
N VAL A 286 -8.79 -13.72 22.61
CA VAL A 286 -9.84 -14.73 22.68
C VAL A 286 -9.73 -15.68 21.47
N ASN A 287 -10.37 -16.84 21.55
CA ASN A 287 -10.41 -17.82 20.46
C ASN A 287 -9.03 -18.18 19.87
N ASN A 288 -7.97 -18.06 20.68
CA ASN A 288 -6.56 -18.20 20.33
C ASN A 288 -5.93 -17.10 19.46
N ASP A 289 -6.67 -16.53 18.52
CA ASP A 289 -6.11 -15.71 17.43
C ASP A 289 -6.74 -14.32 17.30
N ASP A 290 -7.79 -14.01 18.07
CA ASP A 290 -8.52 -12.76 17.97
C ASP A 290 -8.28 -11.86 19.17
N ILE A 291 -8.37 -10.55 18.98
CA ILE A 291 -8.23 -9.58 20.06
C ILE A 291 -9.57 -8.88 20.25
N GLU A 292 -10.20 -9.08 21.41
CA GLU A 292 -11.35 -8.28 21.84
C GLU A 292 -10.86 -6.94 22.40
N LEU A 293 -11.40 -5.83 21.88
CA LEU A 293 -11.24 -4.49 22.43
C LEU A 293 -12.49 -4.15 23.23
N TYR A 294 -12.35 -3.56 24.41
CA TYR A 294 -13.48 -3.23 25.29
C TYR A 294 -13.67 -1.73 25.45
N THR A 295 -14.91 -1.32 25.74
CA THR A 295 -15.26 0.10 25.93
C THR A 295 -14.60 0.75 27.14
N ASP A 296 -14.28 -0.05 28.17
CA ASP A 296 -13.76 0.41 29.44
C ASP A 296 -13.11 -0.74 30.23
N ALA A 297 -12.52 -0.41 31.39
CA ALA A 297 -11.76 -1.34 32.22
C ALA A 297 -12.60 -2.49 32.81
N SER A 298 -13.94 -2.42 32.77
CA SER A 298 -14.80 -3.52 33.22
C SER A 298 -14.75 -4.74 32.31
N ARG A 299 -14.31 -4.56 31.04
CA ARG A 299 -14.20 -5.62 30.02
C ARG A 299 -15.51 -6.38 29.77
N ARG A 300 -16.65 -5.72 29.99
CA ARG A 300 -18.00 -6.29 29.80
C ARG A 300 -18.55 -6.12 28.40
N ARG A 301 -18.35 -4.94 27.81
CA ARG A 301 -18.84 -4.61 26.48
C ARG A 301 -17.68 -4.58 25.49
N VAL A 302 -17.73 -5.47 24.51
CA VAL A 302 -16.80 -5.49 23.38
C VAL A 302 -17.13 -4.31 22.46
N ALA A 303 -16.12 -3.52 22.14
CA ALA A 303 -16.19 -2.39 21.21
C ALA A 303 -15.87 -2.82 19.78
N MET A 304 -14.91 -3.73 19.62
CA MET A 304 -14.46 -4.26 18.33
C MET A 304 -13.74 -5.60 18.55
N VAL A 305 -13.75 -6.49 17.55
CA VAL A 305 -12.90 -7.68 17.51
C VAL A 305 -11.92 -7.56 16.35
N TRP A 306 -10.62 -7.61 16.62
CA TRP A 306 -9.61 -7.76 15.58
C TRP A 306 -9.35 -9.24 15.33
N HIS A 307 -9.84 -9.73 14.19
CA HIS A 307 -9.67 -11.13 13.82
C HIS A 307 -8.29 -11.40 13.21
N GLY A 308 -7.43 -12.12 13.92
CA GLY A 308 -6.06 -12.40 13.50
C GLY A 308 -5.93 -13.58 12.53
N MET A 309 -4.75 -13.64 11.90
CA MET A 309 -4.29 -14.80 11.13
C MET A 309 -2.99 -15.35 11.73
N ARG A 310 -2.86 -16.67 11.75
CA ARG A 310 -1.71 -17.39 12.26
C ARG A 310 -0.90 -18.02 11.14
N GLN A 311 0.42 -17.96 11.27
CA GLN A 311 1.33 -18.67 10.38
C GLN A 311 1.11 -20.19 10.44
N GLN A 312 0.77 -20.82 9.31
CA GLN A 312 0.59 -22.28 9.23
C GLN A 312 1.72 -23.03 8.53
N ALA A 313 2.67 -22.33 7.90
CA ALA A 313 3.88 -22.98 7.39
C ALA A 313 4.63 -23.71 8.51
N GLU A 314 5.06 -24.95 8.23
CA GLU A 314 5.84 -25.78 9.14
C GLU A 314 7.06 -25.02 9.66
N LYS A 315 7.23 -25.03 10.98
CA LYS A 315 8.32 -24.33 11.65
C LYS A 315 9.53 -25.22 11.80
N GLN A 316 10.67 -24.57 11.72
CA GLN A 316 11.98 -25.18 11.86
C GLN A 316 12.52 -24.88 13.25
N VAL A 317 13.33 -25.80 13.75
CA VAL A 317 14.15 -25.61 14.93
C VAL A 317 15.39 -24.82 14.52
N ILE A 318 15.66 -23.70 15.20
CA ILE A 318 16.89 -22.93 15.05
C ILE A 318 17.54 -22.86 16.43
N ASP A 319 18.82 -23.18 16.52
CA ASP A 319 19.59 -23.19 17.77
C ASP A 319 18.91 -23.99 18.90
N GLY A 320 18.29 -25.12 18.54
CA GLY A 320 17.58 -26.00 19.49
C GLY A 320 16.18 -25.53 19.88
N VAL A 321 15.72 -24.38 19.39
CA VAL A 321 14.39 -23.81 19.72
C VAL A 321 13.46 -23.85 18.52
N MET A 322 12.26 -24.41 18.69
CA MET A 322 11.21 -24.37 17.67
C MET A 322 10.74 -22.93 17.46
N ARG A 323 10.80 -22.40 16.24
CA ARG A 323 10.24 -21.07 15.98
C ARG A 323 8.72 -21.07 16.17
N PRO A 324 8.13 -20.02 16.75
CA PRO A 324 6.69 -19.97 16.96
C PRO A 324 5.93 -19.80 15.64
N SER A 325 4.73 -20.38 15.60
CA SER A 325 3.69 -20.11 14.62
C SER A 325 2.95 -18.84 15.01
N ARG A 326 3.49 -17.69 14.63
CA ARG A 326 3.06 -16.39 15.16
C ARG A 326 1.66 -15.98 14.68
N CYS A 327 0.94 -15.32 15.59
CA CYS A 327 -0.22 -14.47 15.34
C CYS A 327 -0.01 -13.15 16.11
N LEU A 328 -0.50 -12.01 15.62
CA LEU A 328 -0.37 -10.74 16.34
C LEU A 328 -1.10 -10.76 17.70
N ALA A 329 -2.16 -11.56 17.81
CA ALA A 329 -2.87 -11.81 19.07
C ALA A 329 -2.02 -12.52 20.13
N ASP A 330 -0.89 -13.14 19.76
CA ASP A 330 0.02 -13.73 20.75
C ASP A 330 0.61 -12.67 21.68
N PHE A 331 0.68 -11.41 21.26
CA PHE A 331 1.31 -10.30 21.99
C PHE A 331 0.34 -9.50 22.87
N ILE A 332 -0.89 -9.99 23.04
CA ILE A 332 -1.89 -9.42 23.96
C ILE A 332 -2.33 -10.53 24.94
N ALA A 333 -2.45 -10.18 26.22
CA ALA A 333 -2.75 -11.15 27.27
C ALA A 333 -4.06 -11.92 26.98
N PRO A 334 -4.06 -13.26 27.03
CA PRO A 334 -5.27 -14.06 26.89
C PRO A 334 -6.30 -13.72 27.96
N LYS A 335 -7.59 -13.68 27.59
CA LYS A 335 -8.67 -13.42 28.55
C LYS A 335 -8.69 -14.42 29.71
N SER A 336 -8.28 -15.66 29.44
CA SER A 336 -8.19 -16.73 30.43
C SER A 336 -7.06 -16.56 31.46
N SER A 337 -6.04 -15.73 31.19
CA SER A 337 -4.97 -15.47 32.17
C SER A 337 -5.42 -14.53 33.29
N GLY A 338 -6.53 -13.81 33.12
CA GLY A 338 -6.99 -12.77 34.05
C GLY A 338 -6.12 -11.51 34.05
N VAL A 339 -5.08 -11.45 33.21
CA VAL A 339 -4.18 -10.30 33.12
C VAL A 339 -4.82 -9.18 32.30
N ALA A 340 -4.81 -7.97 32.86
CA ALA A 340 -5.29 -6.78 32.19
C ALA A 340 -4.27 -6.28 31.17
N ASP A 341 -4.62 -6.35 29.88
CA ASP A 341 -3.81 -5.82 28.77
C ASP A 341 -4.60 -4.79 27.95
N TYR A 342 -3.91 -4.15 27.01
CA TYR A 342 -4.38 -2.99 26.25
C TYR A 342 -3.83 -3.03 24.82
N ILE A 343 -4.54 -2.34 23.93
CA ILE A 343 -4.14 -2.14 22.54
C ILE A 343 -4.39 -0.70 22.14
N GLY A 344 -3.56 -0.18 21.24
CA GLY A 344 -3.83 1.09 20.59
C GLY A 344 -4.41 0.90 19.18
N VAL A 345 -5.18 1.87 18.73
CA VAL A 345 -5.70 1.97 17.36
C VAL A 345 -5.49 3.40 16.90
N PHE A 346 -5.06 3.63 15.66
CA PHE A 346 -4.84 4.98 15.15
C PHE A 346 -5.22 5.13 13.68
N ALA A 347 -5.51 6.37 13.31
CA ALA A 347 -5.57 6.84 11.93
C ALA A 347 -5.01 8.26 11.86
N VAL A 348 -4.15 8.51 10.88
CA VAL A 348 -3.50 9.81 10.61
C VAL A 348 -3.66 10.15 9.13
N THR A 349 -3.78 11.44 8.83
CA THR A 349 -3.66 11.95 7.47
C THR A 349 -2.90 13.26 7.48
N ALA A 350 -2.09 13.49 6.45
CA ALA A 350 -1.48 14.78 6.14
C ALA A 350 -1.94 15.33 4.78
N GLY A 351 -2.90 14.65 4.12
CA GLY A 351 -3.33 14.94 2.77
C GLY A 351 -4.53 15.89 2.64
N LEU A 352 -5.09 16.40 3.75
CA LEU A 352 -6.28 17.26 3.67
C LEU A 352 -5.93 18.58 2.97
N GLY A 353 -6.59 18.84 1.83
CA GLY A 353 -6.35 20.03 1.00
C GLY A 353 -5.39 19.81 -0.16
N VAL A 354 -4.83 18.59 -0.32
CA VAL A 354 -3.88 18.28 -1.41
C VAL A 354 -4.48 18.53 -2.79
N GLU A 355 -5.73 18.12 -3.02
CA GLU A 355 -6.42 18.23 -4.31
C GLU A 355 -6.44 19.67 -4.84
N LYS A 356 -6.71 20.66 -3.97
CA LYS A 356 -6.76 22.07 -4.38
C LYS A 356 -5.42 22.57 -4.93
N LYS A 357 -4.32 22.14 -4.33
CA LYS A 357 -2.97 22.56 -4.74
C LYS A 357 -2.43 21.72 -5.88
N GLU A 358 -2.81 20.45 -5.95
CA GLU A 358 -2.55 19.60 -7.10
C GLU A 358 -3.22 20.18 -8.35
N THR A 359 -4.52 20.46 -8.31
CA THR A 359 -5.25 21.05 -9.45
C THR A 359 -4.59 22.34 -9.90
N TYR A 360 -4.17 23.21 -8.97
CA TYR A 360 -3.42 24.42 -9.31
C TYR A 360 -2.15 24.13 -10.13
N PHE A 361 -1.36 23.13 -9.77
CA PHE A 361 -0.15 22.77 -10.52
C PHE A 361 -0.47 22.09 -11.85
N THR A 362 -1.48 21.23 -11.88
CA THR A 362 -1.91 20.56 -13.11
C THR A 362 -2.49 21.54 -14.14
N ASP A 363 -3.29 22.52 -13.71
CA ASP A 363 -3.84 23.58 -14.56
C ASP A 363 -2.73 24.50 -15.12
N ASP A 364 -1.61 24.62 -14.40
CA ASP A 364 -0.40 25.34 -14.85
C ASP A 364 0.60 24.44 -15.61
N HIS A 365 0.20 23.20 -15.93
CA HIS A 365 1.02 22.19 -16.61
C HIS A 365 2.38 21.88 -15.91
N ASP A 366 2.40 22.02 -14.58
CA ASP A 366 3.54 21.74 -13.69
C ASP A 366 3.40 20.38 -13.01
N ASP A 367 3.55 19.32 -13.81
CA ASP A 367 3.51 17.94 -13.33
C ASP A 367 4.55 17.65 -12.24
N TYR A 368 5.73 18.31 -12.33
CA TYR A 368 6.81 18.16 -11.37
C TYR A 368 6.37 18.61 -9.98
N SER A 369 5.80 19.81 -9.87
CA SER A 369 5.32 20.32 -8.59
C SER A 369 4.11 19.54 -8.06
N ALA A 370 3.21 19.06 -8.94
CA ALA A 370 2.10 18.22 -8.54
C ALA A 370 2.58 16.89 -7.92
N ILE A 371 3.54 16.21 -8.57
CA ILE A 371 4.14 14.97 -8.06
C ILE A 371 4.93 15.24 -6.77
N MET A 372 5.72 16.32 -6.72
CA MET A 372 6.47 16.73 -5.54
C MET A 372 5.55 16.97 -4.34
N LEU A 373 4.43 17.67 -4.53
CA LEU A 373 3.46 17.94 -3.47
C LEU A 373 2.88 16.63 -2.91
N LYS A 374 2.46 15.71 -3.78
CA LYS A 374 1.93 14.40 -3.35
C LYS A 374 2.98 13.57 -2.62
N ALA A 375 4.20 13.49 -3.15
CA ALA A 375 5.29 12.77 -2.51
C ALA A 375 5.57 13.33 -1.10
N LEU A 376 5.57 14.66 -0.94
CA LEU A 376 5.73 15.30 0.36
C LEU A 376 4.53 15.07 1.29
N ALA A 377 3.30 15.06 0.78
CA ALA A 377 2.12 14.73 1.56
C ALA A 377 2.20 13.30 2.13
N ASP A 378 2.62 12.32 1.32
CA ASP A 378 2.87 10.94 1.76
C ASP A 378 3.98 10.89 2.82
N ARG A 379 5.09 11.60 2.62
CA ARG A 379 6.17 11.70 3.61
C ARG A 379 5.67 12.28 4.94
N LEU A 380 4.80 13.29 4.90
CA LEU A 380 4.21 13.90 6.10
C LEU A 380 3.21 12.96 6.79
N ALA A 381 2.45 12.15 6.05
CA ALA A 381 1.54 11.17 6.63
C ALA A 381 2.30 10.06 7.37
N GLU A 382 3.39 9.55 6.77
CA GLU A 382 4.28 8.57 7.42
C GLU A 382 5.01 9.16 8.62
N ALA A 383 5.51 10.39 8.49
CA ALA A 383 6.11 11.13 9.59
C ALA A 383 5.11 11.36 10.74
N PHE A 384 3.81 11.53 10.43
CA PHE A 384 2.77 11.62 11.45
C PHE A 384 2.51 10.27 12.12
N ALA A 385 2.53 9.16 11.39
CA ALA A 385 2.43 7.84 11.99
C ALA A 385 3.59 7.58 12.97
N GLU A 386 4.83 7.95 12.60
CA GLU A 386 6.00 7.83 13.47
C GLU A 386 5.91 8.77 14.68
N ASN A 387 5.58 10.06 14.46
CA ASN A 387 5.42 11.05 15.53
C ASN A 387 4.35 10.63 16.53
N LEU A 388 3.17 10.22 16.05
CA LEU A 388 2.07 9.79 16.91
C LEU A 388 2.45 8.52 17.67
N HIS A 389 3.10 7.55 17.01
CA HIS A 389 3.57 6.34 17.69
C HIS A 389 4.59 6.70 18.78
N HIS A 390 5.57 7.56 18.49
CA HIS A 390 6.52 8.05 19.48
C HIS A 390 5.81 8.69 20.68
N ARG A 391 4.83 9.58 20.46
CA ARG A 391 4.01 10.16 21.53
C ARG A 391 3.18 9.12 22.28
N VAL A 392 2.73 8.05 21.62
CA VAL A 392 2.04 6.94 22.28
C VAL A 392 2.98 6.22 23.25
N ARG A 393 4.19 5.88 22.82
CA ARG A 393 5.18 5.20 23.66
C ARG A 393 5.61 6.05 24.86
N THR A 394 5.87 7.34 24.66
CA THR A 394 6.48 8.21 25.67
C THR A 394 5.47 8.90 26.58
N ASP A 395 4.29 9.25 26.07
CA ASP A 395 3.31 10.05 26.79
C ASP A 395 1.93 9.40 26.90
N LEU A 396 1.26 9.09 25.79
CA LEU A 396 -0.18 8.74 25.82
C LEU A 396 -0.44 7.36 26.45
N TRP A 397 0.30 6.35 26.03
CA TRP A 397 0.38 5.05 26.71
C TRP A 397 1.47 5.10 27.79
N GLY A 398 2.63 5.66 27.44
CA GLY A 398 3.65 6.05 28.41
C GLY A 398 4.47 4.88 28.99
N TYR A 399 4.66 3.80 28.23
CA TYR A 399 5.46 2.66 28.65
C TYR A 399 6.97 2.84 28.41
N ALA A 400 7.38 3.92 27.73
CA ALA A 400 8.78 4.28 27.49
C ALA A 400 9.01 5.80 27.68
N PRO A 401 8.73 6.38 28.86
CA PRO A 401 8.75 7.83 29.06
C PRO A 401 10.14 8.48 28.97
N GLN A 402 11.21 7.68 29.02
CA GLN A 402 12.61 8.12 28.92
C GLN A 402 13.22 7.84 27.53
N GLU A 403 12.40 7.43 26.55
CA GLU A 403 12.88 7.23 25.17
C GLU A 403 13.38 8.55 24.59
N ALA A 404 14.61 8.55 24.07
CA ALA A 404 15.27 9.69 23.45
C ALA A 404 15.99 9.24 22.18
N LEU A 405 15.21 8.68 21.24
CA LEU A 405 15.72 8.16 19.97
C LEU A 405 15.81 9.26 18.92
N GLU A 406 16.90 9.23 18.15
CA GLU A 406 17.05 10.06 16.95
C GLU A 406 16.19 9.50 15.80
N THR A 407 15.88 10.32 14.79
CA THR A 407 15.05 9.92 13.64
C THR A 407 15.57 8.67 12.93
N THR A 408 16.89 8.51 12.80
CA THR A 408 17.51 7.31 12.19
C THR A 408 17.27 6.04 13.00
N GLU A 409 17.15 6.16 14.32
CA GLU A 409 16.87 5.06 15.23
C GLU A 409 15.38 4.72 15.28
N LEU A 410 14.51 5.72 15.11
CA LEU A 410 13.08 5.53 14.89
C LEU A 410 12.82 4.76 13.57
N ILE A 411 13.48 5.14 12.48
CA ILE A 411 13.39 4.44 11.18
C ILE A 411 13.90 2.99 11.30
N ALA A 412 14.97 2.77 12.07
CA ALA A 412 15.48 1.44 12.37
C ALA A 412 14.66 0.66 13.41
N GLU A 413 13.51 1.20 13.84
CA GLU A 413 12.58 0.59 14.79
C GLU A 413 13.22 0.20 16.13
N LYS A 414 14.21 0.98 16.62
CA LYS A 414 14.93 0.71 17.88
C LYS A 414 14.13 1.06 19.15
N TYR A 415 12.81 0.93 19.10
CA TYR A 415 11.91 1.18 20.23
C TYR A 415 11.14 -0.10 20.62
N ARG A 416 10.53 -0.06 21.80
CA ARG A 416 9.64 -1.14 22.26
C ARG A 416 8.26 -1.04 21.61
N GLY A 417 7.76 -2.19 21.16
CA GLY A 417 6.41 -2.31 20.58
C GLY A 417 6.39 -2.09 19.07
N ILE A 418 5.25 -2.40 18.44
CA ILE A 418 5.05 -2.29 17.00
C ILE A 418 3.74 -1.59 16.65
N ARG A 419 3.63 -1.12 15.40
CA ARG A 419 2.46 -0.42 14.87
C ARG A 419 1.83 -1.07 13.61
N PRO A 420 1.39 -2.35 13.67
CA PRO A 420 0.94 -3.09 12.51
C PRO A 420 -0.26 -2.43 11.81
N ALA A 421 -0.14 -2.28 10.49
CA ALA A 421 -1.14 -1.64 9.63
C ALA A 421 -1.82 -2.69 8.72
N PRO A 422 -3.17 -2.73 8.67
CA PRO A 422 -3.90 -3.68 7.82
C PRO A 422 -3.56 -3.58 6.32
N GLY A 423 -3.16 -4.72 5.75
CA GLY A 423 -2.64 -4.84 4.39
C GLY A 423 -1.17 -5.24 4.33
N TYR A 424 -0.42 -4.98 5.41
CA TYR A 424 0.96 -5.44 5.52
C TYR A 424 1.02 -6.95 5.78
N PRO A 425 2.15 -7.61 5.48
CA PRO A 425 2.27 -9.07 5.62
C PRO A 425 1.95 -9.64 7.01
N ALA A 426 2.05 -8.84 8.08
CA ALA A 426 1.73 -9.25 9.46
C ALA A 426 0.22 -9.28 9.74
N CYS A 427 -0.57 -8.49 9.01
CA CYS A 427 -2.03 -8.43 9.09
C CYS A 427 -2.61 -8.08 7.71
N PRO A 428 -2.57 -9.03 6.76
CA PRO A 428 -2.82 -8.74 5.34
C PRO A 428 -4.29 -8.44 5.02
N ASP A 429 -5.21 -8.77 5.91
CA ASP A 429 -6.63 -8.51 5.74
C ASP A 429 -6.98 -7.04 5.96
N HIS A 430 -7.40 -6.39 4.88
CA HIS A 430 -7.81 -4.99 4.90
C HIS A 430 -9.18 -4.75 5.55
N SER A 431 -10.05 -5.77 5.67
CA SER A 431 -11.46 -5.62 6.12
C SER A 431 -11.60 -5.04 7.52
N VAL A 432 -10.64 -5.31 8.39
CA VAL A 432 -10.58 -4.77 9.76
C VAL A 432 -10.59 -3.24 9.79
N LYS A 433 -10.15 -2.56 8.73
CA LYS A 433 -10.19 -1.09 8.66
C LYS A 433 -11.59 -0.52 8.82
N LYS A 434 -12.66 -1.24 8.43
CA LYS A 434 -14.04 -0.80 8.61
C LYS A 434 -14.34 -0.56 10.09
N ASP A 435 -14.18 -1.61 10.90
CA ASP A 435 -14.44 -1.56 12.34
C ASP A 435 -13.48 -0.59 13.05
N MET A 436 -12.21 -0.49 12.59
CA MET A 436 -11.26 0.49 13.12
C MET A 436 -11.72 1.93 12.87
N PHE A 437 -12.16 2.24 11.64
CA PHE A 437 -12.60 3.59 11.27
C PHE A 437 -13.86 3.97 12.04
N ASP A 438 -14.79 3.04 12.22
CA ASP A 438 -15.99 3.23 13.02
C ASP A 438 -15.65 3.44 14.50
N LEU A 439 -14.79 2.61 15.09
CA LEU A 439 -14.35 2.72 16.47
C LEU A 439 -13.63 4.06 16.75
N LEU A 440 -12.80 4.51 15.82
CA LEU A 440 -12.07 5.77 15.93
C LEU A 440 -12.98 6.98 15.64
N GLY A 441 -14.04 6.80 14.86
CA GLY A 441 -14.76 7.90 14.21
C GLY A 441 -13.84 8.65 13.25
N ALA A 442 -13.15 7.94 12.36
CA ALA A 442 -12.13 8.50 11.46
C ALA A 442 -12.67 9.63 10.54
N ALA A 443 -13.97 9.63 10.24
CA ALA A 443 -14.64 10.72 9.53
C ALA A 443 -14.47 12.07 10.23
N ASP A 444 -14.33 12.09 11.56
CA ASP A 444 -14.09 13.32 12.31
C ASP A 444 -12.79 13.98 11.84
N ILE A 445 -11.75 13.23 11.50
CA ILE A 445 -10.48 13.77 11.00
C ILE A 445 -10.41 13.88 9.47
N GLY A 446 -11.55 13.78 8.79
CA GLY A 446 -11.65 13.88 7.33
C GLY A 446 -11.14 12.65 6.59
N MET A 447 -11.03 11.50 7.27
CA MET A 447 -10.62 10.24 6.66
C MET A 447 -11.82 9.34 6.38
N THR A 448 -11.85 8.71 5.21
CA THR A 448 -12.86 7.70 4.85
C THR A 448 -12.24 6.49 4.13
N LEU A 449 -13.02 5.45 3.90
CA LEU A 449 -12.60 4.25 3.16
C LEU A 449 -13.35 4.15 1.82
N THR A 450 -12.64 3.71 0.79
CA THR A 450 -13.26 3.28 -0.47
C THR A 450 -13.91 1.91 -0.31
N GLU A 451 -14.65 1.46 -1.32
CA GLU A 451 -15.21 0.11 -1.40
C GLU A 451 -14.15 -1.01 -1.35
N SER A 452 -12.94 -0.74 -1.86
CA SER A 452 -11.77 -1.63 -1.79
C SER A 452 -10.92 -1.39 -0.54
N LEU A 453 -11.41 -0.55 0.39
CA LEU A 453 -10.79 -0.26 1.68
C LEU A 453 -9.48 0.53 1.57
N ALA A 454 -9.23 1.20 0.45
CA ALA A 454 -8.21 2.24 0.39
C ALA A 454 -8.64 3.42 1.26
N MET A 455 -7.68 4.12 1.86
CA MET A 455 -7.97 5.28 2.70
C MET A 455 -7.98 6.55 1.86
N THR A 456 -8.91 7.46 2.14
CA THR A 456 -8.92 8.82 1.60
C THR A 456 -8.74 9.81 2.74
N PRO A 457 -7.90 10.87 2.59
CA PRO A 457 -6.99 11.13 1.47
C PRO A 457 -5.93 10.04 1.28
N ALA A 458 -5.31 9.96 0.10
CA ALA A 458 -4.28 8.96 -0.20
C ALA A 458 -3.10 9.01 0.80
N ALA A 459 -2.64 10.22 1.14
CA ALA A 459 -1.63 10.46 2.16
C ALA A 459 -2.18 10.23 3.58
N SER A 460 -2.41 8.96 3.92
CA SER A 460 -2.98 8.50 5.18
C SER A 460 -2.37 7.19 5.65
N VAL A 461 -2.30 7.00 6.97
CA VAL A 461 -1.84 5.76 7.60
C VAL A 461 -2.82 5.39 8.72
N SER A 462 -3.14 4.10 8.84
CA SER A 462 -3.94 3.59 9.97
C SER A 462 -3.42 2.23 10.41
N GLY A 463 -3.56 1.93 11.69
CA GLY A 463 -3.06 0.68 12.25
C GLY A 463 -3.37 0.52 13.72
N PHE A 464 -2.72 -0.47 14.32
CA PHE A 464 -2.80 -0.77 15.74
C PHE A 464 -1.47 -0.43 16.42
N TYR A 465 -1.46 -0.42 17.76
CA TYR A 465 -0.25 -0.39 18.57
C TYR A 465 -0.22 -1.57 19.53
N LEU A 466 0.88 -2.31 19.53
CA LEU A 466 1.14 -3.42 20.47
C LEU A 466 2.37 -3.07 21.32
N ALA A 467 2.20 -3.08 22.65
CA ALA A 467 3.24 -2.63 23.58
C ALA A 467 4.16 -3.75 24.09
N HIS A 468 3.83 -5.01 23.82
CA HIS A 468 4.63 -6.14 24.31
C HIS A 468 6.07 -6.06 23.76
N PRO A 469 7.12 -6.19 24.61
CA PRO A 469 8.51 -6.01 24.14
C PRO A 469 8.96 -7.02 23.09
N GLU A 470 8.36 -8.21 23.08
CA GLU A 470 8.65 -9.26 22.07
C GLU A 470 7.79 -9.16 20.80
N SER A 471 6.88 -8.19 20.71
CA SER A 471 6.07 -8.00 19.51
C SER A 471 6.98 -7.67 18.31
N THR A 472 6.74 -8.32 17.19
CA THR A 472 7.57 -8.19 15.99
C THR A 472 6.72 -8.31 14.73
N TYR A 473 7.15 -7.67 13.65
CA TYR A 473 6.57 -7.91 12.34
C TYR A 473 7.00 -9.27 11.80
N PHE A 474 6.04 -9.96 11.19
CA PHE A 474 6.27 -11.24 10.51
C PHE A 474 5.37 -11.33 9.29
N ASN A 475 5.68 -12.23 8.36
CA ASN A 475 4.77 -12.52 7.25
C ASN A 475 3.86 -13.69 7.64
N VAL A 476 2.54 -13.50 7.66
CA VAL A 476 1.56 -14.56 7.91
C VAL A 476 1.74 -15.72 6.92
N GLY A 477 2.06 -15.42 5.66
CA GLY A 477 2.22 -16.41 4.60
C GLY A 477 0.89 -16.99 4.14
N LYS A 478 0.93 -18.24 3.66
CA LYS A 478 -0.27 -18.97 3.27
C LYS A 478 -1.00 -19.54 4.49
N ILE A 479 -2.33 -19.57 4.41
CA ILE A 479 -3.21 -20.21 5.39
C ILE A 479 -3.90 -21.42 4.73
N GLY A 480 -4.14 -22.48 5.51
CA GLY A 480 -4.86 -23.67 5.09
C GLY A 480 -6.37 -23.49 5.13
N ASP A 481 -7.08 -24.42 4.49
CA ASP A 481 -8.55 -24.43 4.44
C ASP A 481 -9.18 -24.55 5.84
N ASP A 482 -8.49 -25.16 6.80
CA ASP A 482 -8.94 -25.29 8.19
C ASP A 482 -8.98 -23.93 8.92
N GLN A 483 -7.97 -23.08 8.72
CA GLN A 483 -7.97 -21.71 9.23
C GLN A 483 -8.99 -20.84 8.52
N LEU A 484 -9.14 -20.98 7.20
CA LEU A 484 -10.18 -20.27 6.47
C LEU A 484 -11.59 -20.62 7.01
N ALA A 485 -11.87 -21.91 7.22
CA ALA A 485 -13.16 -22.37 7.77
C ALA A 485 -13.41 -21.86 9.20
N ASP A 486 -12.38 -21.88 10.05
CA ASP A 486 -12.44 -21.33 11.41
C ASP A 486 -12.66 -19.80 11.42
N MET A 487 -12.03 -19.06 10.50
CA MET A 487 -12.26 -17.63 10.33
C MET A 487 -13.68 -17.32 9.82
N VAL A 488 -14.21 -18.12 8.89
CA VAL A 488 -15.61 -18.02 8.44
C VAL A 488 -16.56 -18.11 9.63
N GLN A 489 -16.35 -19.10 10.50
CA GLN A 489 -17.18 -19.32 11.68
C GLN A 489 -17.07 -18.16 12.68
N ARG A 490 -15.85 -17.72 13.02
CA ARG A 490 -15.63 -16.66 14.02
C ARG A 490 -16.15 -15.29 13.57
N ARG A 491 -16.18 -15.04 12.26
CA ARG A 491 -16.61 -13.78 11.67
C ARG A 491 -18.08 -13.78 11.24
N GLY A 492 -18.72 -14.94 11.19
CA GLY A 492 -20.10 -15.07 10.68
C GLY A 492 -20.25 -14.61 9.23
N MET A 493 -19.20 -14.76 8.42
CA MET A 493 -19.16 -14.32 7.02
C MET A 493 -19.31 -15.47 6.04
N GLU A 494 -19.80 -15.19 4.84
CA GLU A 494 -19.84 -16.18 3.76
C GLU A 494 -18.44 -16.60 3.32
N THR A 495 -18.25 -17.89 3.03
CA THR A 495 -16.92 -18.43 2.67
C THR A 495 -16.36 -17.75 1.41
N SER A 496 -17.20 -17.49 0.42
CA SER A 496 -16.79 -16.81 -0.82
C SER A 496 -16.34 -15.37 -0.57
N GLU A 497 -16.98 -14.66 0.35
CA GLU A 497 -16.61 -13.30 0.70
C GLU A 497 -15.27 -13.27 1.41
N LEU A 498 -15.05 -14.15 2.39
CA LEU A 498 -13.77 -14.22 3.09
C LEU A 498 -12.64 -14.65 2.14
N ARG A 499 -12.88 -15.62 1.25
CA ARG A 499 -11.89 -16.06 0.24
C ARG A 499 -11.41 -14.91 -0.63
N ARG A 500 -12.29 -13.96 -0.96
CA ARG A 500 -11.94 -12.73 -1.68
C ARG A 500 -11.04 -11.82 -0.84
N LEU A 501 -11.43 -11.56 0.41
CA LEU A 501 -10.67 -10.68 1.31
C LEU A 501 -9.26 -11.18 1.61
N VAL A 502 -9.07 -12.50 1.72
CA VAL A 502 -7.77 -13.12 2.06
C VAL A 502 -7.14 -13.88 0.90
N GLY A 503 -7.58 -13.64 -0.34
CA GLY A 503 -7.17 -14.41 -1.52
C GLY A 503 -5.66 -14.44 -1.76
N ALA A 504 -4.95 -13.37 -1.40
CA ALA A 504 -3.49 -13.32 -1.47
C ALA A 504 -2.80 -14.36 -0.55
N ASN A 505 -3.46 -14.76 0.53
CA ASN A 505 -2.98 -15.69 1.55
C ASN A 505 -3.48 -17.13 1.36
N LEU A 506 -4.27 -17.42 0.30
CA LEU A 506 -4.77 -18.77 -0.02
C LEU A 506 -3.91 -19.51 -1.04
#